data_AF-A0A934C6D1-F1
#
_entry.id   AF-A0A934C6D1-F1
#
_cell.length_a   1.000
_cell.length_b   1.000
_cell.length_c   1.000
_cell.angle_alpha   90.00
_cell.angle_beta   90.00
_cell.angle_gamma   90.00
#
_symmetry.space_group_name_H-M   'P 1'
#
loop_
_entity.id
_entity.type
_entity.pdbx_description
1 polymer ?
#
loop_
_entity_poly.entity_id
_entity_poly.type
_entity_poly.pdbx_seq_one_letter_code
_entity_poly.pdbx_strand_id
1 'polypeptide(L)'
;MASPTRKLTGQVVDLHARRIFAGRVEWRNGRITRITPDAAGRRGPLLLPGFVDAHIHIESSLLPPSEFARLAVVHGTVATVSDPHEIANVLGAAGVSYMIRDGWRTPLKFNFGAPSCVPATSFETAGAALDARAVGRLLARRDVRYLSEVMNFPGVLGGDPSLRAMMDAARARGKPIDGHAPGLRGAEAARYAAAGPSTDHECFTLAEARDKLAAGMKILIREGSAARNFAALAPLLRTHPDRVMFCCDDLHPDLLLGGHLDRHVRRAFATGADRLAVLRCASVNPVEHYGLDVGLLREGDPADFIVVDGWRDFRVRRTYLQGELVAADGRTRLPRLPVVTPNRMAAAPRTPADFAVPAGAGSRLQVIEAINGQLITRHRVERARVEGGRLVTDPRRDLLKIAVVNRYVRRAPVAVGFVRGFGLRAGAIASSVAHDSHNIVAVGADDLALATAINLVIGSRGGLAVAGEGRSAVLPLPVAGLMSDLDGRTVARRYTELDRRAKELGAKLDAPFMTLSFMALLVIPDLKLSDRGLFSARRWNWQPLLEA
;
A
#
# COMPACT_ATOMS: atom_id res chain seq x y z
N MET A 1 -7.35 -42.85 -2.55
CA MET A 1 -8.28 -42.72 -3.71
C MET A 1 -7.88 -41.47 -4.48
N ALA A 2 -7.72 -41.54 -5.82
CA ALA A 2 -7.37 -40.37 -6.63
C ALA A 2 -8.52 -39.36 -6.62
N SER A 3 -8.24 -38.06 -6.45
CA SER A 3 -9.26 -37.02 -6.51
C SER A 3 -9.96 -37.02 -7.88
N PRO A 4 -11.30 -36.85 -7.94
CA PRO A 4 -12.04 -36.86 -9.19
C PRO A 4 -11.60 -35.71 -10.09
N THR A 5 -11.54 -35.95 -11.40
CA THR A 5 -11.28 -34.89 -12.39
C THR A 5 -12.43 -33.90 -12.38
N ARG A 6 -12.12 -32.62 -12.12
CA ARG A 6 -13.07 -31.51 -12.20
C ARG A 6 -12.98 -30.88 -13.59
N LYS A 7 -14.08 -30.28 -14.05
CA LYS A 7 -14.16 -29.67 -15.38
C LYS A 7 -15.07 -28.46 -15.42
N LEU A 8 -14.77 -27.52 -16.32
CA LEU A 8 -15.59 -26.36 -16.61
C LEU A 8 -15.56 -26.08 -18.12
N THR A 9 -16.71 -25.74 -18.70
CA THR A 9 -16.83 -25.36 -20.11
C THR A 9 -17.15 -23.86 -20.21
N GLY A 10 -16.55 -23.19 -21.18
CA GLY A 10 -16.77 -21.77 -21.44
C GLY A 10 -15.97 -21.30 -22.65
N GLN A 11 -15.82 -19.98 -22.78
CA GLN A 11 -14.94 -19.36 -23.75
C GLN A 11 -13.55 -19.22 -23.12
N VAL A 12 -12.63 -20.11 -23.48
CA VAL A 12 -11.24 -20.11 -23.01
C VAL A 12 -10.50 -18.95 -23.65
N VAL A 13 -9.94 -18.07 -22.83
CA VAL A 13 -9.11 -16.94 -23.28
C VAL A 13 -7.65 -17.30 -23.05
N ASP A 14 -6.99 -17.71 -24.14
CA ASP A 14 -5.59 -18.08 -24.17
C ASP A 14 -4.75 -16.83 -24.46
N LEU A 15 -4.18 -16.25 -23.40
CA LEU A 15 -3.42 -15.00 -23.46
C LEU A 15 -2.02 -15.16 -24.06
N HIS A 16 -1.51 -16.39 -24.16
CA HIS A 16 -0.22 -16.67 -24.80
C HIS A 16 -0.38 -16.81 -26.31
N ALA A 17 -1.35 -17.61 -26.77
CA ALA A 17 -1.66 -17.74 -28.19
C ALA A 17 -2.56 -16.61 -28.73
N ARG A 18 -2.96 -15.66 -27.86
CA ARG A 18 -3.82 -14.50 -28.16
C ARG A 18 -5.10 -14.88 -28.91
N ARG A 19 -5.79 -15.92 -28.43
CA ARG A 19 -7.02 -16.44 -29.05
C ARG A 19 -8.12 -16.70 -28.02
N ILE A 20 -9.36 -16.71 -28.49
CA ILE A 20 -10.54 -17.04 -27.70
C ILE A 20 -11.28 -18.17 -28.42
N PHE A 21 -11.61 -19.24 -27.72
CA PHE A 21 -12.34 -20.38 -28.30
C PHE A 21 -13.29 -21.01 -27.28
N ALA A 22 -14.40 -21.59 -27.77
CA ALA A 22 -15.24 -22.44 -26.94
C ALA A 22 -14.43 -23.69 -26.54
N GLY A 23 -14.42 -24.05 -25.27
CA GLY A 23 -13.63 -25.19 -24.82
C GLY A 23 -13.94 -25.63 -23.40
N ARG A 24 -13.32 -26.74 -23.02
CA ARG A 24 -13.40 -27.35 -21.69
C ARG A 24 -12.02 -27.37 -21.05
N VAL A 25 -11.94 -26.87 -19.82
CA VAL A 25 -10.76 -26.95 -18.97
C VAL A 25 -10.99 -28.05 -17.94
N GLU A 26 -10.08 -29.02 -17.87
CA GLU A 26 -10.11 -30.15 -16.95
C GLU A 26 -8.91 -30.10 -16.02
N TRP A 27 -9.11 -30.33 -14.73
CA TRP A 27 -8.04 -30.31 -13.73
C TRP A 27 -8.22 -31.40 -12.67
N ARG A 28 -7.10 -31.83 -12.11
CA ARG A 28 -7.01 -32.85 -11.06
C ARG A 28 -5.81 -32.56 -10.18
N ASN A 29 -5.91 -32.79 -8.88
CA ASN A 29 -4.86 -32.51 -7.90
C ASN A 29 -4.31 -31.08 -8.01
N GLY A 30 -5.22 -30.13 -8.23
CA GLY A 30 -4.95 -28.69 -8.34
C GLY A 30 -4.18 -28.22 -9.57
N ARG A 31 -3.98 -29.08 -10.58
CA ARG A 31 -3.30 -28.72 -11.83
C ARG A 31 -4.20 -29.00 -13.04
N ILE A 32 -4.13 -28.14 -14.05
CA ILE A 32 -4.85 -28.33 -15.31
C ILE A 32 -4.23 -29.52 -16.03
N THR A 33 -5.04 -30.51 -16.34
CA THR A 33 -4.62 -31.74 -17.02
C THR A 33 -4.88 -31.71 -18.51
N ARG A 34 -5.91 -30.96 -18.94
CA ARG A 34 -6.29 -30.87 -20.35
C ARG A 34 -7.13 -29.62 -20.63
N ILE A 35 -6.94 -29.01 -21.80
CA ILE A 35 -7.78 -27.96 -22.36
C ILE A 35 -8.22 -28.38 -23.76
N THR A 36 -9.49 -28.74 -23.92
CA THR A 36 -10.02 -29.27 -25.19
C THR A 36 -10.93 -28.24 -25.86
N PRO A 37 -10.68 -27.83 -27.11
CA PRO A 37 -11.63 -27.03 -27.89
C PRO A 37 -12.97 -27.77 -28.08
N ASP A 38 -14.07 -27.03 -27.97
CA ASP A 38 -15.42 -27.52 -28.27
C ASP A 38 -15.79 -27.14 -29.69
N ALA A 39 -15.78 -28.12 -30.60
CA ALA A 39 -16.12 -27.94 -32.01
C ALA A 39 -17.56 -27.44 -32.23
N ALA A 40 -18.47 -27.65 -31.27
CA ALA A 40 -19.84 -27.14 -31.35
C ALA A 40 -19.94 -25.63 -31.09
N GLY A 41 -18.85 -24.95 -30.69
CA GLY A 41 -18.81 -23.49 -30.57
C GLY A 41 -19.74 -22.92 -29.49
N ARG A 42 -20.11 -23.70 -28.48
CA ARG A 42 -21.10 -23.28 -27.48
C ARG A 42 -20.66 -22.02 -26.75
N ARG A 43 -21.53 -21.01 -26.74
CA ARG A 43 -21.34 -19.79 -25.95
C ARG A 43 -21.44 -20.10 -24.46
N GLY A 44 -20.66 -19.38 -23.66
CA GLY A 44 -20.60 -19.54 -22.21
C GLY A 44 -19.81 -18.41 -21.57
N PRO A 45 -19.58 -18.48 -20.25
CA PRO A 45 -18.76 -17.49 -19.56
C PRO A 45 -17.32 -17.52 -20.07
N LEU A 46 -16.59 -16.42 -19.86
CA LEU A 46 -15.15 -16.37 -20.15
C LEU A 46 -14.37 -17.11 -19.07
N LEU A 47 -13.41 -17.94 -19.48
CA LEU A 47 -12.42 -18.57 -18.62
C LEU A 47 -11.08 -17.88 -18.87
N LEU A 48 -10.56 -17.19 -17.87
CA LEU A 48 -9.37 -16.34 -17.98
C LEU A 48 -8.31 -16.76 -16.94
N PRO A 49 -7.01 -16.55 -17.20
CA PRO A 49 -6.02 -16.45 -16.13
C PRO A 49 -6.48 -15.47 -15.05
N GLY A 50 -6.20 -15.78 -13.79
CA GLY A 50 -6.54 -14.90 -12.67
C GLY A 50 -5.67 -13.63 -12.65
N PHE A 51 -6.13 -12.61 -11.92
CA PHE A 51 -5.40 -11.35 -11.82
C PHE A 51 -4.26 -11.42 -10.80
N VAL A 52 -3.15 -10.75 -11.11
CA VAL A 52 -1.96 -10.65 -10.28
C VAL A 52 -1.65 -9.17 -10.04
N ASP A 53 -1.76 -8.76 -8.78
CA ASP A 53 -1.32 -7.42 -8.38
C ASP A 53 0.20 -7.35 -8.37
N ALA A 54 0.78 -6.49 -9.21
CA ALA A 54 2.21 -6.44 -9.43
C ALA A 54 3.00 -5.67 -8.38
N HIS A 55 2.33 -4.92 -7.49
CA HIS A 55 2.95 -4.25 -6.33
C HIS A 55 1.87 -3.80 -5.35
N ILE A 56 1.90 -4.29 -4.12
CA ILE A 56 0.93 -3.93 -3.09
C ILE A 56 1.50 -4.02 -1.68
N HIS A 57 1.10 -3.09 -0.82
CA HIS A 57 1.28 -3.16 0.62
C HIS A 57 0.02 -3.75 1.24
N ILE A 58 0.10 -5.00 1.71
CA ILE A 58 -1.06 -5.68 2.31
C ILE A 58 -1.50 -4.94 3.58
N GLU A 59 -0.54 -4.40 4.31
CA GLU A 59 -0.74 -3.61 5.52
C GLU A 59 -1.66 -2.39 5.28
N SER A 60 -1.59 -1.75 4.12
CA SER A 60 -2.44 -0.61 3.74
C SER A 60 -3.92 -0.99 3.63
N SER A 61 -4.25 -2.28 3.49
CA SER A 61 -5.63 -2.75 3.62
C SER A 61 -6.14 -2.79 5.05
N LEU A 62 -5.28 -2.55 6.04
CA LEU A 62 -5.54 -2.70 7.47
C LEU A 62 -5.92 -4.14 7.85
N LEU A 63 -5.57 -5.13 7.02
CA LEU A 63 -5.89 -6.55 7.19
C LEU A 63 -4.63 -7.41 7.11
N PRO A 64 -4.53 -8.48 7.92
CA PRO A 64 -3.48 -9.48 7.73
C PRO A 64 -3.68 -10.22 6.39
N PRO A 65 -2.63 -10.82 5.81
CA PRO A 65 -2.69 -11.53 4.53
C PRO A 65 -3.87 -12.50 4.40
N SER A 66 -4.15 -13.31 5.41
CA SER A 66 -5.25 -14.27 5.39
C SER A 66 -6.64 -13.63 5.26
N GLU A 67 -6.86 -12.45 5.85
CA GLU A 67 -8.13 -11.73 5.72
C GLU A 67 -8.17 -10.86 4.45
N PHE A 68 -7.05 -10.25 4.06
CA PHE A 68 -6.92 -9.59 2.74
C PHE A 68 -7.31 -10.55 1.61
N ALA A 69 -6.80 -11.79 1.66
CA ALA A 69 -7.08 -12.80 0.65
C ALA A 69 -8.57 -13.04 0.46
N ARG A 70 -9.34 -13.06 1.56
CA ARG A 70 -10.79 -13.26 1.53
C ARG A 70 -11.51 -12.19 0.72
N LEU A 71 -11.07 -10.93 0.78
CA LEU A 71 -11.64 -9.85 -0.03
C LEU A 71 -11.11 -9.88 -1.47
N ALA A 72 -9.80 -10.04 -1.66
CA ALA A 72 -9.16 -9.97 -2.98
C ALA A 72 -9.63 -11.07 -3.94
N VAL A 73 -9.83 -12.32 -3.47
CA VAL A 73 -10.28 -13.43 -4.33
C VAL A 73 -11.69 -13.21 -4.90
N VAL A 74 -12.52 -12.39 -4.24
CA VAL A 74 -13.86 -12.05 -4.75
C VAL A 74 -13.78 -11.29 -6.07
N HIS A 75 -12.69 -10.57 -6.27
CA HIS A 75 -12.42 -9.72 -7.44
C HIS A 75 -11.50 -10.41 -8.45
N GLY A 76 -11.33 -11.73 -8.37
CA GLY A 76 -10.56 -12.50 -9.35
C GLY A 76 -9.04 -12.46 -9.16
N THR A 77 -8.57 -11.93 -8.03
CA THR A 77 -7.14 -11.91 -7.72
C THR A 77 -6.69 -13.28 -7.25
N VAL A 78 -5.62 -13.79 -7.84
CA VAL A 78 -5.03 -15.10 -7.54
C VAL A 78 -3.62 -15.01 -6.96
N ALA A 79 -2.94 -13.88 -7.16
CA ALA A 79 -1.64 -13.62 -6.58
C ALA A 79 -1.39 -12.14 -6.36
N THR A 80 -0.41 -11.84 -5.52
CA THR A 80 0.14 -10.50 -5.32
C THR A 80 1.65 -10.56 -5.29
N VAL A 81 2.30 -9.48 -5.73
CA VAL A 81 3.69 -9.15 -5.45
C VAL A 81 3.65 -8.11 -4.35
N SER A 82 4.06 -8.50 -3.15
CA SER A 82 3.76 -7.74 -1.94
C SER A 82 5.02 -7.28 -1.25
N ASP A 83 5.10 -5.99 -0.93
CA ASP A 83 6.21 -5.43 -0.17
C ASP A 83 5.79 -5.23 1.29
N PRO A 84 6.32 -6.03 2.23
CA PRO A 84 5.97 -5.94 3.64
C PRO A 84 6.83 -4.90 4.38
N HIS A 85 7.16 -3.76 3.75
CA HIS A 85 8.05 -2.76 4.34
C HIS A 85 7.44 -2.09 5.58
N GLU A 86 6.11 -2.01 5.64
CA GLU A 86 5.39 -1.36 6.73
C GLU A 86 5.62 -2.12 8.03
N ILE A 87 5.28 -3.41 8.05
CA ILE A 87 5.51 -4.25 9.24
C ILE A 87 7.00 -4.44 9.52
N ALA A 88 7.86 -4.38 8.50
CA ALA A 88 9.30 -4.44 8.69
C ALA A 88 9.84 -3.20 9.42
N ASN A 89 9.32 -2.00 9.16
CA ASN A 89 9.64 -0.81 9.95
C ASN A 89 9.26 -0.95 11.43
N VAL A 90 8.25 -1.76 11.75
CA VAL A 90 7.82 -2.01 13.14
C VAL A 90 8.59 -3.13 13.83
N LEU A 91 8.72 -4.27 13.15
CA LEU A 91 9.14 -5.56 13.74
C LEU A 91 10.37 -6.16 13.04
N GLY A 92 10.92 -5.50 12.03
CA GLY A 92 12.06 -5.98 11.25
C GLY A 92 11.76 -7.27 10.50
N ALA A 93 12.77 -8.13 10.36
CA ALA A 93 12.65 -9.41 9.67
C ALA A 93 11.61 -10.37 10.31
N ALA A 94 11.29 -10.19 11.60
CA ALA A 94 10.22 -10.93 12.26
C ALA A 94 8.83 -10.53 11.73
N GLY A 95 8.64 -9.25 11.38
CA GLY A 95 7.44 -8.75 10.70
C GLY A 95 7.28 -9.37 9.30
N VAL A 96 8.35 -9.34 8.49
CA VAL A 96 8.37 -10.02 7.17
C VAL A 96 8.00 -11.50 7.31
N SER A 97 8.59 -12.19 8.28
CA SER A 97 8.28 -13.59 8.55
C SER A 97 6.85 -13.84 9.03
N TYR A 98 6.24 -12.88 9.73
CA TYR A 98 4.83 -12.94 10.10
C TYR A 98 3.94 -12.89 8.86
N MET A 99 4.19 -11.95 7.94
CA MET A 99 3.40 -11.81 6.71
C MET A 99 3.46 -13.07 5.84
N ILE A 100 4.66 -13.61 5.65
CA ILE A 100 4.86 -14.87 4.90
C ILE A 100 4.07 -16.01 5.55
N ARG A 101 4.21 -16.21 6.87
CA ARG A 101 3.53 -17.30 7.58
C ARG A 101 2.02 -17.16 7.56
N ASP A 102 1.48 -15.95 7.71
CA ASP A 102 0.04 -15.74 7.65
C ASP A 102 -0.50 -15.96 6.22
N GLY A 103 0.23 -15.48 5.21
CA GLY A 103 -0.10 -15.67 3.79
C GLY A 103 -0.13 -17.14 3.37
N TRP A 104 0.73 -18.00 3.93
CA TRP A 104 0.71 -19.45 3.65
C TRP A 104 -0.54 -20.19 4.13
N ARG A 105 -1.34 -19.57 5.01
CA ARG A 105 -2.54 -20.22 5.55
C ARG A 105 -3.75 -20.10 4.62
N THR A 106 -3.60 -19.39 3.51
CA THR A 106 -4.62 -19.20 2.47
C THR A 106 -4.04 -19.60 1.11
N PRO A 107 -4.87 -20.08 0.16
CA PRO A 107 -4.38 -20.45 -1.16
C PRO A 107 -4.01 -19.24 -2.05
N LEU A 108 -4.34 -17.99 -1.63
CA LEU A 108 -3.90 -16.81 -2.38
C LEU A 108 -2.38 -16.73 -2.37
N LYS A 109 -1.79 -16.55 -3.55
CA LYS A 109 -0.33 -16.64 -3.73
C LYS A 109 0.32 -15.29 -3.46
N PHE A 110 0.68 -15.05 -2.20
CA PHE A 110 1.49 -13.90 -1.82
C PHE A 110 2.95 -14.13 -2.19
N ASN A 111 3.52 -13.22 -2.96
CA ASN A 111 4.93 -13.22 -3.34
C ASN A 111 5.61 -12.05 -2.62
N PHE A 112 6.13 -12.31 -1.41
CA PHE A 112 6.72 -11.26 -0.58
C PHE A 112 8.13 -10.89 -1.04
N GLY A 113 8.45 -9.59 -0.98
CA GLY A 113 9.78 -9.04 -1.21
C GLY A 113 10.60 -8.91 0.06
N ALA A 114 11.90 -8.62 -0.09
CA ALA A 114 12.74 -8.15 1.00
C ALA A 114 12.70 -6.62 1.04
N PRO A 115 12.20 -5.98 2.12
CA PRO A 115 12.18 -4.53 2.25
C PRO A 115 13.58 -3.92 2.17
N SER A 116 13.74 -2.88 1.36
CA SER A 116 15.06 -2.27 1.06
C SER A 116 15.39 -1.07 1.97
N CYS A 117 14.39 -0.35 2.46
CA CYS A 117 14.53 0.93 3.15
C CYS A 117 13.85 0.89 4.52
N VAL A 118 14.46 0.16 5.46
CA VAL A 118 13.98 0.05 6.85
C VAL A 118 15.08 0.53 7.80
N PRO A 119 14.95 1.75 8.39
CA PRO A 119 13.97 2.78 8.07
C PRO A 119 14.25 3.50 6.74
N ALA A 120 13.26 4.24 6.24
CA ALA A 120 13.42 5.12 5.08
C ALA A 120 14.45 6.25 5.30
N THR A 121 14.63 6.67 6.56
CA THR A 121 15.58 7.72 6.95
C THR A 121 16.07 7.58 8.39
N SER A 122 17.26 8.12 8.69
CA SER A 122 17.81 8.18 10.06
C SER A 122 17.28 9.35 10.89
N PHE A 123 16.51 10.26 10.29
CA PHE A 123 15.93 11.43 10.97
C PHE A 123 14.70 11.08 11.83
N GLU A 124 14.28 9.83 11.88
CA GLU A 124 13.16 9.37 12.70
C GLU A 124 13.53 8.15 13.54
N THR A 125 12.67 7.81 14.48
CA THR A 125 12.77 6.56 15.23
C THR A 125 11.77 5.53 14.72
N ALA A 126 12.28 4.47 14.10
CA ALA A 126 11.50 3.30 13.70
C ALA A 126 11.62 2.14 14.71
N GLY A 127 10.79 1.12 14.54
CA GLY A 127 10.84 -0.08 15.37
C GLY A 127 12.03 -0.97 15.04
N ALA A 128 12.48 -1.01 13.79
CA ALA A 128 13.60 -1.84 13.38
C ALA A 128 14.50 -1.15 12.35
N ALA A 129 15.65 -1.77 12.10
CA ALA A 129 16.55 -1.44 11.00
C ALA A 129 16.95 -2.74 10.28
N LEU A 130 17.01 -2.70 8.94
CA LEU A 130 17.49 -3.81 8.11
C LEU A 130 18.73 -3.35 7.35
N ASP A 131 19.89 -3.84 7.77
CA ASP A 131 21.13 -3.64 7.04
C ASP A 131 21.24 -4.57 5.81
N ALA A 132 22.24 -4.35 4.96
CA ALA A 132 22.48 -5.16 3.77
C ALA A 132 22.63 -6.66 4.10
N ARG A 133 23.16 -7.00 5.28
CA ARG A 133 23.30 -8.39 5.74
C ARG A 133 21.93 -9.00 6.06
N ALA A 134 21.04 -8.27 6.72
CA ALA A 134 19.68 -8.70 7.03
C ALA A 134 18.84 -8.87 5.76
N VAL A 135 18.91 -7.91 4.84
CA VAL A 135 18.27 -8.00 3.52
C VAL A 135 18.82 -9.19 2.73
N GLY A 136 20.15 -9.39 2.73
CA GLY A 136 20.79 -10.55 2.10
C GLY A 136 20.31 -11.89 2.68
N ARG A 137 20.05 -11.98 4.00
CA ARG A 137 19.45 -13.17 4.63
C ARG A 137 18.00 -13.39 4.19
N LEU A 138 17.19 -12.33 4.09
CA LEU A 138 15.82 -12.43 3.56
C LEU A 138 15.85 -12.90 2.10
N LEU A 139 16.70 -12.30 1.27
CA LEU A 139 16.88 -12.68 -0.13
C LEU A 139 17.44 -14.10 -0.30
N ALA A 140 18.09 -14.69 0.71
CA ALA A 140 18.50 -16.10 0.65
C ALA A 140 17.33 -17.07 0.79
N ARG A 141 16.18 -16.63 1.31
CA ARG A 141 15.00 -17.49 1.48
C ARG A 141 14.32 -17.76 0.14
N ARG A 142 13.78 -18.97 -0.02
CA ARG A 142 13.04 -19.38 -1.23
C ARG A 142 11.65 -18.76 -1.34
N ASP A 143 11.09 -18.29 -0.23
CA ASP A 143 9.74 -17.70 -0.12
C ASP A 143 9.74 -16.17 -0.21
N VAL A 144 10.91 -15.56 -0.32
CA VAL A 144 11.09 -14.16 -0.71
C VAL A 144 11.39 -14.15 -2.20
N ARG A 145 10.68 -13.37 -3.03
CA ARG A 145 10.79 -13.46 -4.50
C ARG A 145 11.68 -12.39 -5.14
N TYR A 146 11.80 -11.22 -4.52
CA TYR A 146 12.44 -10.05 -5.11
C TYR A 146 13.00 -9.14 -4.00
N LEU A 147 13.84 -8.17 -4.38
CA LEU A 147 14.14 -7.02 -3.53
C LEU A 147 13.02 -6.00 -3.74
N SER A 148 12.33 -5.66 -2.66
CA SER A 148 11.24 -4.70 -2.68
C SER A 148 11.70 -3.31 -3.14
N GLU A 149 10.74 -2.42 -3.35
CA GLU A 149 10.96 -1.09 -3.92
C GLU A 149 12.17 -0.36 -3.32
N VAL A 150 13.06 0.12 -4.18
CA VAL A 150 14.26 0.86 -3.77
C VAL A 150 13.94 2.36 -3.76
N MET A 151 13.23 2.81 -2.73
CA MET A 151 12.78 4.21 -2.58
C MET A 151 13.92 5.22 -2.39
N ASN A 152 15.06 4.81 -1.85
CA ASN A 152 16.25 5.67 -1.73
C ASN A 152 17.01 5.75 -3.07
N PHE A 153 16.32 6.17 -4.14
CA PHE A 153 16.92 6.42 -5.44
C PHE A 153 18.03 7.49 -5.41
N PRO A 154 18.01 8.54 -4.55
CA PRO A 154 19.14 9.46 -4.44
C PRO A 154 20.41 8.73 -3.95
N GLY A 155 20.27 7.81 -2.99
CA GLY A 155 21.36 6.96 -2.53
C GLY A 155 21.90 6.05 -3.63
N VAL A 156 21.02 5.47 -4.46
CA VAL A 156 21.43 4.67 -5.63
C VAL A 156 22.27 5.51 -6.60
N LEU A 157 21.80 6.71 -6.97
CA LEU A 157 22.51 7.62 -7.88
C LEU A 157 23.80 8.17 -7.28
N GLY A 158 23.83 8.35 -5.96
CA GLY A 158 25.00 8.75 -5.17
C GLY A 158 25.98 7.60 -4.91
N GLY A 159 25.65 6.37 -5.28
CA GLY A 159 26.52 5.21 -5.16
C GLY A 159 26.63 4.63 -3.74
N ASP A 160 25.59 4.78 -2.92
CA ASP A 160 25.51 4.27 -1.54
C ASP A 160 25.96 2.79 -1.46
N PRO A 161 27.00 2.47 -0.67
CA PRO A 161 27.53 1.11 -0.58
C PRO A 161 26.55 0.09 -0.01
N SER A 162 25.68 0.51 0.92
CA SER A 162 24.70 -0.38 1.55
C SER A 162 23.60 -0.78 0.57
N LEU A 163 23.02 0.19 -0.15
CA LEU A 163 22.03 -0.08 -1.20
C LEU A 163 22.61 -0.92 -2.33
N ARG A 164 23.85 -0.62 -2.76
CA ARG A 164 24.57 -1.44 -3.74
C ARG A 164 24.68 -2.89 -3.26
N ALA A 165 25.11 -3.11 -2.02
CA ALA A 165 25.24 -4.45 -1.46
C ALA A 165 23.90 -5.21 -1.40
N MET A 166 22.78 -4.52 -1.11
CA MET A 166 21.44 -5.12 -1.16
C MET A 166 21.04 -5.54 -2.59
N MET A 167 21.26 -4.66 -3.56
CA MET A 167 20.96 -4.92 -4.98
C MET A 167 21.85 -6.05 -5.53
N ASP A 168 23.12 -6.08 -5.18
CA ASP A 168 24.04 -7.15 -5.58
C ASP A 168 23.65 -8.50 -4.95
N ALA A 169 23.17 -8.49 -3.69
CA ALA A 169 22.63 -9.70 -3.06
C ALA A 169 21.39 -10.25 -3.77
N ALA A 170 20.55 -9.39 -4.36
CA ALA A 170 19.40 -9.79 -5.17
C ALA A 170 19.84 -10.36 -6.52
N ARG A 171 20.73 -9.66 -7.24
CA ARG A 171 21.31 -10.10 -8.52
C ARG A 171 22.01 -11.45 -8.42
N ALA A 172 22.84 -11.64 -7.39
CA ALA A 172 23.56 -12.89 -7.16
C ALA A 172 22.63 -14.10 -6.99
N ARG A 173 21.33 -13.87 -6.74
CA ARG A 173 20.31 -14.90 -6.57
C ARG A 173 19.29 -14.92 -7.70
N GLY A 174 19.51 -14.14 -8.77
CA GLY A 174 18.59 -14.03 -9.90
C GLY A 174 17.22 -13.46 -9.53
N LYS A 175 17.15 -12.65 -8.47
CA LYS A 175 15.89 -12.05 -8.01
C LYS A 175 15.71 -10.66 -8.60
N PRO A 176 14.51 -10.32 -9.11
CA PRO A 176 14.20 -8.97 -9.57
C PRO A 176 14.39 -7.93 -8.46
N ILE A 177 14.55 -6.68 -8.88
CA ILE A 177 14.67 -5.52 -7.99
C ILE A 177 13.58 -4.53 -8.41
N ASP A 178 12.69 -4.21 -7.48
CA ASP A 178 11.66 -3.22 -7.74
C ASP A 178 12.16 -1.80 -7.51
N GLY A 179 11.68 -0.87 -8.34
CA GLY A 179 12.06 0.53 -8.25
C GLY A 179 10.95 1.43 -7.72
N HIS A 180 11.39 2.50 -7.07
CA HIS A 180 10.56 3.62 -6.62
C HIS A 180 11.38 4.90 -6.85
N ALA A 181 11.15 5.57 -7.99
CA ALA A 181 11.95 6.73 -8.39
C ALA A 181 11.08 7.87 -8.94
N PRO A 182 10.22 8.51 -8.13
CA PRO A 182 9.30 9.54 -8.59
C PRO A 182 10.04 10.73 -9.21
N GLY A 183 9.62 11.14 -10.41
CA GLY A 183 10.13 12.33 -11.10
C GLY A 183 11.48 12.13 -11.80
N LEU A 184 12.07 10.93 -11.73
CA LEU A 184 13.36 10.64 -12.34
C LEU A 184 13.24 10.47 -13.86
N ARG A 185 14.06 11.21 -14.62
CA ARG A 185 13.94 11.33 -16.08
C ARG A 185 15.29 11.27 -16.81
N GLY A 186 15.23 11.06 -18.13
CA GLY A 186 16.40 11.09 -19.02
C GLY A 186 17.59 10.26 -18.51
N ALA A 187 18.76 10.89 -18.45
CA ALA A 187 20.01 10.23 -18.07
C ALA A 187 19.99 9.69 -16.62
N GLU A 188 19.27 10.33 -15.70
CA GLU A 188 19.20 9.83 -14.33
C GLU A 188 18.31 8.58 -14.23
N ALA A 189 17.21 8.53 -14.98
CA ALA A 189 16.39 7.33 -15.09
C ALA A 189 17.20 6.15 -15.67
N ALA A 190 18.02 6.41 -16.70
CA ALA A 190 18.92 5.41 -17.27
C ALA A 190 19.97 4.92 -16.26
N ARG A 191 20.56 5.83 -15.46
CA ARG A 191 21.51 5.46 -14.40
C ARG A 191 20.88 4.63 -13.30
N TYR A 192 19.66 4.97 -12.88
CA TYR A 192 18.92 4.23 -11.88
C TYR A 192 18.57 2.81 -12.37
N ALA A 193 18.03 2.68 -13.60
CA ALA A 193 17.75 1.38 -14.20
C ALA A 193 19.03 0.52 -14.35
N ALA A 194 20.13 1.11 -14.83
CA ALA A 194 21.42 0.43 -14.94
C ALA A 194 21.96 -0.02 -13.57
N ALA A 195 21.60 0.67 -12.49
CA ALA A 195 21.95 0.31 -11.13
C ALA A 195 21.15 -0.86 -10.57
N GLY A 196 20.16 -1.43 -11.29
CA GLY A 196 19.51 -2.71 -10.97
C GLY A 196 17.98 -2.75 -11.04
N PRO A 197 17.26 -1.74 -10.52
CA PRO A 197 15.80 -1.70 -10.55
C PRO A 197 15.22 -1.93 -11.95
N SER A 198 14.29 -2.88 -12.06
CA SER A 198 13.69 -3.31 -13.32
C SER A 198 12.24 -2.87 -13.51
N THR A 199 11.63 -2.32 -12.47
CA THR A 199 10.24 -1.83 -12.46
C THR A 199 10.16 -0.45 -11.84
N ASP A 200 9.07 0.27 -12.09
CA ASP A 200 8.71 1.49 -11.37
C ASP A 200 7.19 1.67 -11.35
N HIS A 201 6.64 2.05 -10.19
CA HIS A 201 5.22 2.35 -10.00
C HIS A 201 4.95 3.85 -9.69
N GLU A 202 5.99 4.68 -9.68
CA GLU A 202 5.93 6.09 -9.24
C GLU A 202 5.80 7.11 -10.38
N CYS A 203 5.72 6.64 -11.62
CA CYS A 203 5.50 7.53 -12.76
C CYS A 203 4.17 8.28 -12.65
N PHE A 204 4.21 9.61 -12.63
CA PHE A 204 2.99 10.44 -12.64
C PHE A 204 2.76 11.17 -13.96
N THR A 205 3.74 11.14 -14.88
CA THR A 205 3.57 11.64 -16.25
C THR A 205 3.93 10.58 -17.30
N LEU A 206 3.30 10.66 -18.46
CA LEU A 206 3.62 9.79 -19.60
C LEU A 206 5.07 9.99 -20.08
N ALA A 207 5.62 11.20 -19.96
CA ALA A 207 6.98 11.51 -20.40
C ALA A 207 8.01 10.83 -19.50
N GLU A 208 7.81 10.88 -18.18
CA GLU A 208 8.64 10.14 -17.21
C GLU A 208 8.58 8.62 -17.46
N ALA A 209 7.37 8.08 -17.65
CA ALA A 209 7.21 6.65 -17.93
C ALA A 209 7.91 6.22 -19.23
N ARG A 210 7.90 7.06 -20.27
CA ARG A 210 8.64 6.81 -21.52
C ARG A 210 10.14 6.80 -21.32
N ASP A 211 10.69 7.71 -20.51
CA ASP A 211 12.13 7.74 -20.20
C ASP A 211 12.55 6.44 -19.48
N LYS A 212 11.76 5.98 -18.51
CA LYS A 212 12.02 4.72 -17.78
C LYS A 212 11.82 3.47 -18.65
N LEU A 213 10.84 3.47 -19.56
CA LEU A 213 10.68 2.42 -20.58
C LEU A 213 11.89 2.35 -21.51
N ALA A 214 12.38 3.51 -21.97
CA ALA A 214 13.58 3.60 -22.81
C ALA A 214 14.84 3.13 -22.08
N ALA A 215 14.90 3.31 -20.76
CA ALA A 215 15.93 2.76 -19.89
C ALA A 215 15.80 1.25 -19.62
N GLY A 216 14.80 0.58 -20.18
CA GLY A 216 14.64 -0.87 -20.06
C GLY A 216 13.81 -1.32 -18.85
N MET A 217 13.16 -0.41 -18.13
CA MET A 217 12.27 -0.76 -17.02
C MET A 217 10.88 -1.19 -17.54
N LYS A 218 10.08 -1.80 -16.66
CA LYS A 218 8.64 -1.99 -16.82
C LYS A 218 7.86 -1.01 -15.94
N ILE A 219 6.70 -0.57 -16.39
CA ILE A 219 5.87 0.40 -15.67
C ILE A 219 4.67 -0.28 -15.03
N LEU A 220 4.49 -0.07 -13.74
CA LEU A 220 3.33 -0.55 -13.00
C LEU A 220 2.34 0.62 -12.90
N ILE A 221 1.21 0.50 -13.59
CA ILE A 221 0.17 1.53 -13.58
C ILE A 221 -0.63 1.38 -12.30
N ARG A 222 -0.38 2.29 -11.35
CA ARG A 222 -1.00 2.36 -10.04
C ARG A 222 -2.38 3.01 -10.05
N GLU A 223 -3.34 2.36 -9.39
CA GLU A 223 -4.61 2.97 -8.96
C GLU A 223 -4.98 2.52 -7.54
N GLY A 224 -4.51 3.29 -6.55
CA GLY A 224 -4.70 3.02 -5.13
C GLY A 224 -5.44 4.12 -4.36
N SER A 225 -5.25 4.08 -3.04
CA SER A 225 -5.82 5.00 -2.05
C SER A 225 -4.99 6.26 -1.91
N ALA A 226 -3.66 6.11 -1.93
CA ALA A 226 -2.70 7.19 -1.80
C ALA A 226 -2.51 7.96 -3.12
N ALA A 227 -2.34 7.23 -4.23
CA ALA A 227 -2.03 7.81 -5.54
C ALA A 227 -2.76 7.09 -6.68
N ARG A 228 -3.08 7.86 -7.73
CA ARG A 228 -3.89 7.43 -8.88
C ARG A 228 -3.28 7.93 -10.19
N ASN A 229 -2.50 7.06 -10.85
CA ASN A 229 -1.73 7.42 -12.04
C ASN A 229 -2.33 6.83 -13.33
N PHE A 230 -3.41 6.04 -13.22
CA PHE A 230 -4.02 5.35 -14.35
C PHE A 230 -4.33 6.25 -15.54
N ALA A 231 -4.99 7.39 -15.31
CA ALA A 231 -5.39 8.28 -16.41
C ALA A 231 -4.19 8.80 -17.22
N ALA A 232 -3.11 9.15 -16.53
CA ALA A 232 -1.89 9.68 -17.17
C ALA A 232 -1.12 8.60 -17.95
N LEU A 233 -1.14 7.35 -17.44
CA LEU A 233 -0.33 6.25 -17.98
C LEU A 233 -1.08 5.28 -18.90
N ALA A 234 -2.41 5.31 -18.92
CA ALA A 234 -3.25 4.47 -19.77
C ALA A 234 -2.84 4.43 -21.26
N PRO A 235 -2.31 5.50 -21.88
CA PRO A 235 -1.81 5.43 -23.26
C PRO A 235 -0.73 4.36 -23.50
N LEU A 236 -0.01 3.94 -22.45
CA LEU A 236 1.00 2.86 -22.54
C LEU A 236 0.37 1.50 -22.84
N LEU A 237 -0.90 1.27 -22.50
CA LEU A 237 -1.61 0.02 -22.80
C LEU A 237 -1.74 -0.26 -24.30
N ARG A 238 -1.66 0.78 -25.14
CA ARG A 238 -1.72 0.66 -26.60
C ARG A 238 -0.34 0.61 -27.24
N THR A 239 0.66 1.21 -26.61
CA THR A 239 1.99 1.41 -27.20
C THR A 239 3.04 0.44 -26.69
N HIS A 240 2.94 0.02 -25.42
CA HIS A 240 3.91 -0.83 -24.74
C HIS A 240 3.25 -1.89 -23.82
N PRO A 241 2.20 -2.60 -24.26
CA PRO A 241 1.45 -3.50 -23.37
C PRO A 241 2.29 -4.60 -22.73
N ASP A 242 3.35 -5.10 -23.37
CA ASP A 242 4.24 -6.14 -22.79
C ASP A 242 5.24 -5.58 -21.75
N ARG A 243 5.28 -4.26 -21.57
CA ARG A 243 6.14 -3.54 -20.60
C ARG A 243 5.33 -2.89 -19.48
N VAL A 244 4.04 -3.17 -19.42
CA VAL A 244 3.11 -2.59 -18.45
C VAL A 244 2.49 -3.67 -17.58
N MET A 245 2.31 -3.36 -16.29
CA MET A 245 1.60 -4.18 -15.32
C MET A 245 0.61 -3.30 -14.53
N PHE A 246 -0.35 -3.88 -13.83
CA PHE A 246 -1.23 -3.12 -12.93
C PHE A 246 -0.88 -3.38 -11.47
N CYS A 247 -1.02 -2.37 -10.64
CA CYS A 247 -0.79 -2.48 -9.21
C CYS A 247 -1.73 -1.60 -8.41
N CYS A 248 -2.10 -2.02 -7.20
CA CYS A 248 -2.88 -1.16 -6.30
C CYS A 248 -1.99 -0.31 -5.40
N ASP A 249 -0.77 -0.78 -5.09
CA ASP A 249 0.14 -0.16 -4.14
C ASP A 249 -0.49 -0.04 -2.73
N ASP A 250 -0.97 1.13 -2.33
CA ASP A 250 -1.77 1.29 -1.11
C ASP A 250 -3.27 1.11 -1.36
N LEU A 251 -3.91 0.09 -0.75
CA LEU A 251 -5.35 -0.12 -0.90
C LEU A 251 -6.10 -0.29 0.42
N HIS A 252 -6.78 0.77 0.84
CA HIS A 252 -7.65 0.82 2.01
C HIS A 252 -8.81 -0.18 1.94
N PRO A 253 -9.31 -0.62 3.12
CA PRO A 253 -10.26 -1.73 3.22
C PRO A 253 -11.62 -1.46 2.56
N ASP A 254 -12.09 -0.21 2.55
CA ASP A 254 -13.36 0.19 1.91
C ASP A 254 -13.28 0.12 0.38
N LEU A 255 -12.15 0.53 -0.19
CA LEU A 255 -11.88 0.39 -1.62
C LEU A 255 -11.72 -1.09 -2.02
N LEU A 256 -10.94 -1.86 -1.25
CA LEU A 256 -10.74 -3.30 -1.46
C LEU A 256 -12.06 -4.08 -1.38
N LEU A 257 -12.95 -3.72 -0.46
CA LEU A 257 -14.27 -4.34 -0.36
C LEU A 257 -15.08 -4.16 -1.66
N GLY A 258 -14.91 -3.03 -2.34
CA GLY A 258 -15.61 -2.70 -3.57
C GLY A 258 -14.92 -3.11 -4.87
N GLY A 259 -13.64 -3.50 -4.85
CA GLY A 259 -12.90 -3.98 -6.01
C GLY A 259 -11.39 -4.05 -5.78
N HIS A 260 -10.69 -4.69 -6.73
CA HIS A 260 -9.23 -4.82 -6.75
C HIS A 260 -8.73 -4.57 -8.19
N LEU A 261 -7.89 -5.46 -8.74
CA LEU A 261 -7.46 -5.38 -10.14
C LEU A 261 -8.60 -5.53 -11.18
N ASP A 262 -9.75 -6.09 -10.82
CA ASP A 262 -10.91 -6.11 -11.71
C ASP A 262 -11.36 -4.68 -12.11
N ARG A 263 -11.18 -3.69 -11.23
CA ARG A 263 -11.44 -2.28 -11.52
C ARG A 263 -10.44 -1.73 -12.54
N HIS A 264 -9.16 -2.07 -12.40
CA HIS A 264 -8.12 -1.68 -13.36
C HIS A 264 -8.44 -2.20 -14.76
N VAL A 265 -8.79 -3.49 -14.85
CA VAL A 265 -9.13 -4.14 -16.12
C VAL A 265 -10.37 -3.51 -16.76
N ARG A 266 -11.45 -3.30 -15.99
CA ARG A 266 -12.66 -2.65 -16.49
C ARG A 266 -12.40 -1.21 -16.96
N ARG A 267 -11.62 -0.45 -16.21
CA ARG A 267 -11.23 0.92 -16.59
C ARG A 267 -10.36 0.93 -17.84
N ALA A 268 -9.44 -0.02 -17.99
CA ALA A 268 -8.60 -0.18 -19.16
C ALA A 268 -9.41 -0.50 -20.42
N PHE A 269 -10.40 -1.39 -20.34
CA PHE A 269 -11.30 -1.64 -21.47
C PHE A 269 -12.06 -0.38 -21.92
N ALA A 270 -12.47 0.47 -20.98
CA ALA A 270 -13.15 1.72 -21.31
C ALA A 270 -12.27 2.73 -22.08
N THR A 271 -10.94 2.56 -22.08
CA THR A 271 -10.01 3.39 -22.88
C THR A 271 -9.93 2.96 -24.35
N GLY A 272 -10.56 1.83 -24.72
CA GLY A 272 -10.44 1.24 -26.05
C GLY A 272 -9.12 0.51 -26.31
N ALA A 273 -8.34 0.21 -25.27
CA ALA A 273 -7.16 -0.65 -25.38
C ALA A 273 -7.54 -2.10 -25.76
N ASP A 274 -6.62 -2.80 -26.44
CA ASP A 274 -6.85 -4.21 -26.82
C ASP A 274 -7.12 -5.07 -25.58
N ARG A 275 -8.19 -5.85 -25.63
CA ARG A 275 -8.67 -6.60 -24.46
C ARG A 275 -7.67 -7.66 -24.01
N LEU A 276 -7.05 -8.36 -24.96
CA LEU A 276 -6.07 -9.40 -24.63
C LEU A 276 -4.79 -8.79 -24.06
N ALA A 277 -4.33 -7.67 -24.62
CA ALA A 277 -3.20 -6.91 -24.07
C ALA A 277 -3.45 -6.43 -22.62
N VAL A 278 -4.62 -5.88 -22.33
CA VAL A 278 -5.00 -5.46 -20.97
C VAL A 278 -5.02 -6.65 -20.01
N LEU A 279 -5.57 -7.80 -20.42
CA LEU A 279 -5.58 -9.00 -19.59
C LEU A 279 -4.17 -9.55 -19.34
N ARG A 280 -3.25 -9.45 -20.33
CA ARG A 280 -1.83 -9.79 -20.13
C ARG A 280 -1.18 -8.88 -19.09
N CYS A 281 -1.45 -7.57 -19.10
CA CYS A 281 -0.96 -6.64 -18.09
C CYS A 281 -1.41 -7.03 -16.67
N ALA A 282 -2.62 -7.58 -16.54
CA ALA A 282 -3.19 -8.00 -15.26
C ALA A 282 -2.84 -9.44 -14.84
N SER A 283 -2.13 -10.22 -15.66
CA SER A 283 -1.89 -11.66 -15.38
C SER A 283 -0.52 -12.14 -15.87
N VAL A 284 -0.35 -12.28 -17.18
CA VAL A 284 0.87 -12.85 -17.80
C VAL A 284 2.11 -12.02 -17.47
N ASN A 285 2.05 -10.70 -17.64
CA ASN A 285 3.21 -9.82 -17.50
C ASN A 285 3.86 -9.87 -16.10
N PRO A 286 3.11 -9.78 -14.98
CA PRO A 286 3.70 -9.93 -13.65
C PRO A 286 4.18 -11.36 -13.38
N VAL A 287 3.46 -12.39 -13.83
CA VAL A 287 3.90 -13.78 -13.64
C VAL A 287 5.24 -14.05 -14.33
N GLU A 288 5.40 -13.60 -15.57
CA GLU A 288 6.63 -13.75 -16.33
C GLU A 288 7.76 -12.86 -15.79
N HIS A 289 7.47 -11.63 -15.36
CA HIS A 289 8.50 -10.73 -14.85
C HIS A 289 9.15 -11.23 -13.56
N TYR A 290 8.34 -11.69 -12.62
CA TYR A 290 8.81 -12.13 -11.30
C TYR A 290 9.04 -13.64 -11.19
N GLY A 291 8.78 -14.41 -12.26
CA GLY A 291 8.91 -15.87 -12.25
C GLY A 291 7.98 -16.54 -11.23
N LEU A 292 6.73 -16.07 -11.17
CA LEU A 292 5.76 -16.50 -10.14
C LEU A 292 5.23 -17.90 -10.44
N ASP A 293 5.04 -18.70 -9.38
CA ASP A 293 4.35 -20.00 -9.48
C ASP A 293 2.82 -19.78 -9.49
N VAL A 294 2.29 -19.21 -10.57
CA VAL A 294 0.86 -18.86 -10.74
C VAL A 294 0.39 -19.43 -12.07
N GLY A 295 -0.78 -20.07 -12.09
CA GLY A 295 -1.34 -20.63 -13.31
C GLY A 295 -1.77 -19.56 -14.31
N LEU A 296 -1.46 -19.78 -15.59
CA LEU A 296 -1.84 -18.89 -16.70
C LEU A 296 -2.84 -19.59 -17.65
N LEU A 297 -3.66 -20.49 -17.09
CA LEU A 297 -4.68 -21.26 -17.82
C LEU A 297 -4.08 -22.10 -18.96
N ARG A 298 -3.00 -22.84 -18.69
CA ARG A 298 -2.37 -23.78 -19.63
C ARG A 298 -2.36 -25.20 -19.08
N GLU A 299 -2.26 -26.18 -19.97
CA GLU A 299 -2.04 -27.56 -19.54
C GLU A 299 -0.75 -27.67 -18.73
N GLY A 300 -0.82 -28.34 -17.59
CA GLY A 300 0.30 -28.47 -16.68
C GLY A 300 0.55 -27.23 -15.82
N ASP A 301 -0.26 -26.18 -15.84
CA ASP A 301 -0.19 -25.11 -14.83
C ASP A 301 -1.01 -25.49 -13.58
N PRO A 302 -0.76 -24.85 -12.41
CA PRO A 302 -1.75 -24.78 -11.35
C PRO A 302 -3.10 -24.31 -11.90
N ALA A 303 -4.21 -24.88 -11.42
CA ALA A 303 -5.55 -24.48 -11.83
C ALA A 303 -5.99 -23.18 -11.13
N ASP A 304 -5.26 -22.09 -11.41
CA ASP A 304 -5.56 -20.73 -10.97
C ASP A 304 -6.22 -19.98 -12.13
N PHE A 305 -7.52 -19.72 -12.01
CA PHE A 305 -8.25 -19.06 -13.08
C PHE A 305 -9.55 -18.45 -12.57
N ILE A 306 -10.11 -17.57 -13.37
CA ILE A 306 -11.36 -16.88 -13.07
C ILE A 306 -12.42 -17.17 -14.13
N VAL A 307 -13.67 -17.07 -13.72
CA VAL A 307 -14.84 -17.16 -14.58
C VAL A 307 -15.53 -15.81 -14.58
N VAL A 308 -15.70 -15.22 -15.77
CA VAL A 308 -16.31 -13.90 -15.96
C VAL A 308 -17.57 -14.04 -16.82
N ASP A 309 -18.60 -13.25 -16.53
CA ASP A 309 -19.90 -13.32 -17.23
C ASP A 309 -19.84 -13.01 -18.74
N GLY A 310 -18.99 -12.07 -19.13
CA GLY A 310 -18.76 -11.68 -20.51
C GLY A 310 -18.00 -10.35 -20.62
N TRP A 311 -17.94 -9.79 -21.83
CA TRP A 311 -17.14 -8.58 -22.08
C TRP A 311 -17.83 -7.25 -21.75
N ARG A 312 -19.16 -7.25 -21.57
CA ARG A 312 -19.93 -6.01 -21.35
C ARG A 312 -19.74 -5.51 -19.92
N ASP A 313 -20.15 -6.32 -18.95
CA ASP A 313 -20.13 -5.96 -17.53
C ASP A 313 -18.81 -6.42 -16.87
N PHE A 314 -18.17 -7.44 -17.47
CA PHE A 314 -16.88 -8.00 -17.08
C PHE A 314 -16.78 -8.27 -15.57
N ARG A 315 -17.80 -8.93 -15.05
CA ARG A 315 -17.93 -9.25 -13.63
C ARG A 315 -17.35 -10.62 -13.34
N VAL A 316 -16.41 -10.67 -12.39
CA VAL A 316 -15.91 -11.94 -11.84
C VAL A 316 -17.05 -12.69 -11.14
N ARG A 317 -17.33 -13.90 -11.62
CA ARG A 317 -18.35 -14.81 -11.06
C ARG A 317 -17.73 -15.85 -10.16
N ARG A 318 -16.56 -16.38 -10.53
CA ARG A 318 -15.86 -17.42 -9.76
C ARG A 318 -14.36 -17.22 -9.83
N THR A 319 -13.68 -17.56 -8.75
CA THR A 319 -12.21 -17.58 -8.67
C THR A 319 -11.79 -18.95 -8.19
N TYR A 320 -10.85 -19.55 -8.90
CA TYR A 320 -10.25 -20.84 -8.58
C TYR A 320 -8.77 -20.63 -8.26
N LEU A 321 -8.30 -21.28 -7.19
CA LEU A 321 -6.89 -21.35 -6.82
C LEU A 321 -6.54 -22.82 -6.60
N GLN A 322 -5.52 -23.31 -7.31
CA GLN A 322 -5.13 -24.71 -7.32
C GLN A 322 -6.36 -25.64 -7.49
N GLY A 323 -7.29 -25.26 -8.36
CA GLY A 323 -8.48 -26.04 -8.68
C GLY A 323 -9.61 -26.01 -7.64
N GLU A 324 -9.44 -25.31 -6.53
CA GLU A 324 -10.47 -25.10 -5.51
C GLU A 324 -11.23 -23.80 -5.75
N LEU A 325 -12.57 -23.85 -5.62
CA LEU A 325 -13.42 -22.68 -5.78
C LEU A 325 -13.33 -21.82 -4.52
N VAL A 326 -12.55 -20.74 -4.57
CA VAL A 326 -12.25 -19.87 -3.41
C VAL A 326 -13.18 -18.67 -3.30
N ALA A 327 -13.88 -18.31 -4.38
CA ALA A 327 -14.91 -17.27 -4.37
C ALA A 327 -15.99 -17.55 -5.41
N ALA A 328 -17.23 -17.19 -5.09
CA ALA A 328 -18.34 -17.25 -6.03
C ALA A 328 -19.33 -16.10 -5.77
N ASP A 329 -19.80 -15.47 -6.84
CA ASP A 329 -20.92 -14.53 -6.85
C ASP A 329 -20.81 -13.39 -5.81
N GLY A 330 -19.63 -12.77 -5.72
CA GLY A 330 -19.37 -11.66 -4.78
C GLY A 330 -19.08 -12.10 -3.35
N ARG A 331 -18.91 -13.39 -3.09
CA ARG A 331 -18.66 -13.96 -1.76
C ARG A 331 -17.42 -14.84 -1.75
N THR A 332 -16.60 -14.67 -0.72
CA THR A 332 -15.47 -15.55 -0.44
C THR A 332 -15.97 -16.89 0.09
N ARG A 333 -15.25 -17.95 -0.28
CA ARG A 333 -15.42 -19.32 0.25
C ARG A 333 -14.22 -19.75 1.09
N LEU A 334 -13.18 -18.93 1.16
CA LEU A 334 -12.11 -19.15 2.11
C LEU A 334 -12.70 -19.13 3.53
N PRO A 335 -12.16 -19.91 4.49
CA PRO A 335 -12.54 -19.78 5.89
C PRO A 335 -11.96 -18.49 6.48
N ARG A 336 -12.54 -18.02 7.60
CA ARG A 336 -11.88 -17.00 8.43
C ARG A 336 -10.90 -17.72 9.35
N LEU A 337 -9.72 -17.16 9.52
CA LEU A 337 -8.65 -17.76 10.32
C LEU A 337 -8.38 -16.92 11.57
N PRO A 338 -7.96 -17.54 12.69
CA PRO A 338 -7.48 -16.79 13.86
C PRO A 338 -6.26 -15.94 13.50
N VAL A 339 -6.18 -14.72 14.04
CA VAL A 339 -5.10 -13.77 13.77
C VAL A 339 -4.19 -13.68 15.00
N VAL A 340 -2.88 -13.83 14.78
CA VAL A 340 -1.87 -13.53 15.82
C VAL A 340 -1.54 -12.04 15.76
N THR A 341 -1.39 -11.39 16.91
CA THR A 341 -1.23 -9.93 17.03
C THR A 341 0.16 -9.54 17.57
N PRO A 342 1.26 -9.84 16.84
CA PRO A 342 2.58 -9.35 17.24
C PRO A 342 2.56 -7.83 17.21
N ASN A 343 3.14 -7.15 18.20
CA ASN A 343 2.98 -5.71 18.33
C ASN A 343 4.16 -5.06 19.06
N ARG A 344 4.41 -3.79 18.77
CA ARG A 344 5.44 -2.96 19.42
C ARG A 344 4.91 -1.58 19.82
N MET A 345 3.87 -1.57 20.65
CA MET A 345 3.33 -0.37 21.30
C MET A 345 3.85 -0.27 22.74
N ALA A 346 4.85 0.58 22.97
CA ALA A 346 5.43 0.83 24.30
C ALA A 346 4.97 2.16 24.92
N ALA A 347 4.43 3.08 24.13
CA ALA A 347 4.01 4.42 24.57
C ALA A 347 3.03 4.37 25.76
N ALA A 348 3.27 5.23 26.74
CA ALA A 348 2.35 5.49 27.85
C ALA A 348 1.25 6.49 27.43
N PRO A 349 0.08 6.46 28.11
CA PRO A 349 -0.97 7.45 27.91
C PRO A 349 -0.45 8.89 28.07
N ARG A 350 -1.02 9.80 27.27
CA ARG A 350 -0.71 11.23 27.24
C ARG A 350 -1.80 12.06 27.88
N THR A 351 -1.41 13.23 28.36
CA THR A 351 -2.27 14.25 28.95
C THR A 351 -2.26 15.49 28.07
N PRO A 352 -3.25 16.40 28.18
CA PRO A 352 -3.24 17.66 27.43
C PRO A 352 -1.95 18.47 27.62
N ALA A 353 -1.31 18.37 28.79
CA ALA A 353 -0.06 19.06 29.09
C ALA A 353 1.12 18.61 28.20
N ASP A 354 1.11 17.37 27.70
CA ASP A 354 2.16 16.86 26.80
C ASP A 354 2.16 17.56 25.43
N PHE A 355 1.08 18.28 25.07
CA PHE A 355 0.93 18.99 23.80
C PHE A 355 1.10 20.51 23.94
N ALA A 356 1.40 21.00 25.15
CA ALA A 356 1.58 22.41 25.41
C ALA A 356 2.88 22.92 24.78
N VAL A 357 2.80 23.99 24.00
CA VAL A 357 3.96 24.66 23.41
C VAL A 357 4.07 26.07 23.99
N PRO A 358 5.14 26.41 24.72
CA PRO A 358 5.35 27.77 25.21
C PRO A 358 5.43 28.78 24.06
N ALA A 359 4.88 29.98 24.25
CA ALA A 359 5.13 31.08 23.33
C ALA A 359 6.60 31.53 23.44
N GLY A 360 7.27 31.68 22.31
CA GLY A 360 8.64 32.20 22.24
C GLY A 360 8.70 33.66 21.79
N ALA A 361 9.91 34.21 21.66
CA ALA A 361 10.13 35.47 20.96
C ALA A 361 9.80 35.27 19.48
N GLY A 362 8.75 35.93 18.99
CA GLY A 362 8.25 35.75 17.63
C GLY A 362 6.80 35.25 17.60
N SER A 363 6.03 35.75 16.64
CA SER A 363 4.60 35.41 16.50
C SER A 363 4.33 34.57 15.25
N ARG A 364 5.35 33.96 14.64
CA ARG A 364 5.27 33.31 13.34
C ARG A 364 5.65 31.83 13.44
N LEU A 365 4.76 30.96 12.99
CA LEU A 365 4.88 29.50 13.01
C LEU A 365 5.31 29.00 11.64
N GLN A 366 6.23 28.03 11.61
CA GLN A 366 6.38 27.16 10.46
C GLN A 366 5.20 26.18 10.44
N VAL A 367 4.41 26.19 9.37
CA VAL A 367 3.16 25.42 9.24
C VAL A 367 3.23 24.48 8.04
N ILE A 368 2.84 23.23 8.28
CA ILE A 368 2.62 22.23 7.23
C ILE A 368 1.28 22.55 6.55
N GLU A 369 1.26 22.79 5.24
CA GLU A 369 0.01 22.85 4.47
C GLU A 369 -0.21 21.51 3.76
N ALA A 370 -1.19 20.75 4.26
CA ALA A 370 -1.72 19.56 3.62
C ALA A 370 -2.60 19.96 2.43
N ILE A 371 -2.45 19.27 1.31
CA ILE A 371 -3.19 19.54 0.07
C ILE A 371 -4.08 18.34 -0.23
N ASN A 372 -5.38 18.58 -0.43
CA ASN A 372 -6.30 17.49 -0.72
C ASN A 372 -5.88 16.70 -1.98
N GLY A 373 -5.81 15.37 -1.85
CA GLY A 373 -5.43 14.47 -2.94
C GLY A 373 -3.95 14.49 -3.34
N GLN A 374 -3.05 15.03 -2.49
CA GLN A 374 -1.61 15.04 -2.78
C GLN A 374 -0.80 14.53 -1.58
N LEU A 375 0.29 13.80 -1.87
CA LEU A 375 1.26 13.33 -0.87
C LEU A 375 2.23 14.44 -0.44
N ILE A 376 2.49 15.40 -1.35
CA ILE A 376 3.35 16.55 -1.09
C ILE A 376 2.66 17.56 -0.18
N THR A 377 3.46 18.24 0.64
CA THR A 377 3.02 19.38 1.47
C THR A 377 3.64 20.67 0.98
N ARG A 378 3.04 21.79 1.34
CA ARG A 378 3.68 23.11 1.23
C ARG A 378 4.18 23.56 2.59
N HIS A 379 5.23 24.37 2.55
CA HIS A 379 5.73 25.11 3.70
C HIS A 379 5.07 26.50 3.74
N ARG A 380 4.40 26.82 4.86
CA ARG A 380 3.85 28.15 5.13
C ARG A 380 4.41 28.75 6.40
N VAL A 381 4.34 30.07 6.46
CA VAL A 381 4.61 30.82 7.67
C VAL A 381 3.36 31.59 8.06
N GLU A 382 2.85 31.35 9.27
CA GLU A 382 1.55 31.88 9.72
C GLU A 382 1.66 32.56 11.08
N ARG A 383 0.81 33.57 11.33
CA ARG A 383 0.77 34.22 12.64
C ARG A 383 0.15 33.30 13.69
N ALA A 384 0.91 33.00 14.74
CA ALA A 384 0.50 32.22 15.90
C ALA A 384 -0.67 32.86 16.63
N ARG A 385 -1.58 32.02 17.17
CA ARG A 385 -2.50 32.43 18.22
C ARG A 385 -1.88 32.08 19.57
N VAL A 386 -1.85 33.05 20.49
CA VAL A 386 -1.25 32.90 21.81
C VAL A 386 -2.31 33.13 22.87
N GLU A 387 -2.47 32.16 23.78
CA GLU A 387 -3.38 32.25 24.92
C GLU A 387 -2.68 31.74 26.17
N GLY A 388 -2.73 32.52 27.25
CA GLY A 388 -2.07 32.15 28.52
C GLY A 388 -0.58 31.82 28.39
N GLY A 389 0.14 32.53 27.50
CA GLY A 389 1.57 32.32 27.25
C GLY A 389 1.91 31.04 26.45
N ARG A 390 0.91 30.41 25.82
CA ARG A 390 1.09 29.19 25.01
C ARG A 390 0.61 29.38 23.58
N LEU A 391 1.26 28.69 22.65
CA LEU A 391 0.81 28.58 21.27
C LEU A 391 -0.38 27.62 21.23
N VAL A 392 -1.52 28.12 20.75
CA VAL A 392 -2.77 27.37 20.67
C VAL A 392 -3.24 27.25 19.23
N THR A 393 -4.11 26.27 19.00
CA THR A 393 -4.82 26.11 17.73
C THR A 393 -5.72 27.31 17.42
N ASP A 394 -5.96 27.55 16.15
CA ASP A 394 -6.97 28.47 15.65
C ASP A 394 -7.80 27.77 14.56
N PRO A 395 -8.82 26.97 14.96
CA PRO A 395 -9.64 26.23 14.01
C PRO A 395 -10.38 27.15 13.03
N ARG A 396 -10.62 28.43 13.35
CA ARG A 396 -11.28 29.38 12.43
C ARG A 396 -10.41 29.64 11.20
N ARG A 397 -9.09 29.73 11.39
CA ARG A 397 -8.07 29.87 10.34
C ARG A 397 -7.52 28.53 9.83
N ASP A 398 -8.08 27.40 10.27
CA ASP A 398 -7.58 26.05 9.97
C ASP A 398 -6.10 25.89 10.37
N LEU A 399 -5.74 26.45 11.52
CA LEU A 399 -4.42 26.32 12.10
C LEU A 399 -4.51 25.34 13.27
N LEU A 400 -4.23 24.07 13.00
CA LEU A 400 -4.39 22.97 13.95
C LEU A 400 -3.04 22.52 14.48
N LYS A 401 -3.04 21.85 15.63
CA LYS A 401 -1.84 21.18 16.12
C LYS A 401 -1.74 19.83 15.44
N ILE A 402 -0.54 19.49 15.01
CA ILE A 402 -0.14 18.14 14.63
C ILE A 402 0.86 17.62 15.65
N ALA A 403 0.71 16.37 16.07
CA ALA A 403 1.58 15.75 17.06
C ALA A 403 2.08 14.39 16.56
N VAL A 404 3.34 14.08 16.84
CA VAL A 404 3.90 12.73 16.68
C VAL A 404 4.40 12.20 18.02
N VAL A 405 3.86 11.06 18.43
CA VAL A 405 4.25 10.34 19.64
C VAL A 405 5.06 9.12 19.25
N ASN A 406 6.32 9.09 19.67
CA ASN A 406 7.16 7.91 19.53
C ASN A 406 6.51 6.72 20.26
N ARG A 407 6.18 5.67 19.51
CA ARG A 407 5.50 4.50 20.07
C ARG A 407 6.42 3.43 20.60
N TYR A 408 7.72 3.52 20.31
CA TYR A 408 8.73 2.52 20.62
C TYR A 408 9.41 2.77 21.97
N VAL A 409 9.29 3.98 22.53
CA VAL A 409 9.87 4.40 23.81
C VAL A 409 8.77 4.89 24.74
N ARG A 410 8.67 4.28 25.93
CA ARG A 410 7.52 4.42 26.84
C ARG A 410 7.12 5.87 27.19
N ARG A 411 8.09 6.74 27.47
CA ARG A 411 7.86 8.16 27.82
C ARG A 411 8.73 9.09 26.98
N ALA A 412 8.87 8.81 25.68
CA ALA A 412 9.52 9.77 24.78
C ALA A 412 8.77 11.11 24.76
N PRO A 413 9.45 12.24 24.55
CA PRO A 413 8.82 13.53 24.29
C PRO A 413 7.85 13.47 23.11
N VAL A 414 6.80 14.30 23.14
CA VAL A 414 5.89 14.46 22.01
C VAL A 414 6.42 15.56 21.11
N ALA A 415 6.59 15.29 19.82
CA ALA A 415 6.86 16.32 18.84
C ALA A 415 5.54 17.03 18.51
N VAL A 416 5.50 18.36 18.61
CA VAL A 416 4.32 19.17 18.31
C VAL A 416 4.66 20.19 17.23
N GLY A 417 3.82 20.26 16.20
CA GLY A 417 3.88 21.24 15.13
C GLY A 417 2.51 21.82 14.84
N PHE A 418 2.42 22.64 13.79
CA PHE A 418 1.16 23.20 13.31
C PHE A 418 0.92 22.81 11.86
N VAL A 419 -0.34 22.53 11.54
CA VAL A 419 -0.80 22.09 10.23
C VAL A 419 -2.05 22.86 9.81
N ARG A 420 -2.21 23.06 8.50
CA ARG A 420 -3.42 23.54 7.85
C ARG A 420 -3.80 22.64 6.67
N GLY A 421 -5.05 22.73 6.22
CA GLY A 421 -5.60 21.94 5.12
C GLY A 421 -6.50 20.79 5.59
N PHE A 422 -6.47 20.43 6.88
CA PHE A 422 -7.35 19.39 7.43
C PHE A 422 -8.77 19.91 7.61
N GLY A 423 -8.97 21.13 8.10
CA GLY A 423 -10.26 21.78 8.20
C GLY A 423 -11.05 21.51 9.49
N LEU A 424 -10.54 20.67 10.41
CA LEU A 424 -11.23 20.34 11.66
C LEU A 424 -11.61 21.62 12.43
N ARG A 425 -12.87 21.70 12.85
CA ARG A 425 -13.40 22.81 13.66
C ARG A 425 -13.41 22.48 15.15
N ALA A 426 -13.52 21.19 15.47
CA ALA A 426 -13.45 20.64 16.82
C ALA A 426 -12.83 19.23 16.76
N GLY A 427 -12.42 18.71 17.91
CA GLY A 427 -11.95 17.33 18.01
C GLY A 427 -10.60 17.06 17.35
N ALA A 428 -10.25 15.78 17.21
CA ALA A 428 -8.99 15.29 16.69
C ALA A 428 -9.15 13.93 16.01
N ILE A 429 -8.22 13.65 15.11
CA ILE A 429 -7.99 12.31 14.53
C ILE A 429 -6.57 11.85 14.86
N ALA A 430 -6.38 10.55 15.05
CA ALA A 430 -5.08 9.94 15.32
C ALA A 430 -4.91 8.61 14.56
N SER A 431 -3.68 8.27 14.21
CA SER A 431 -3.32 7.05 13.50
C SER A 431 -1.98 6.49 14.00
N SER A 432 -1.87 5.18 14.16
CA SER A 432 -0.57 4.49 14.28
C SER A 432 -0.05 3.96 12.94
N VAL A 433 -0.78 4.19 11.84
CA VAL A 433 -0.31 4.04 10.46
C VAL A 433 0.19 5.40 10.01
N ALA A 434 1.52 5.56 10.02
CA ALA A 434 2.20 6.80 9.67
C ALA A 434 3.47 6.44 8.90
N HIS A 435 3.45 6.61 7.58
CA HIS A 435 4.53 6.16 6.70
C HIS A 435 5.85 6.85 7.08
N ASP A 436 6.98 6.15 7.24
CA ASP A 436 7.16 4.68 7.30
C ASP A 436 7.56 4.21 8.69
N SER A 437 7.99 5.14 9.56
CA SER A 437 8.41 4.80 10.93
C SER A 437 7.25 4.35 11.82
N HIS A 438 6.00 4.66 11.42
CA HIS A 438 4.75 4.25 12.07
C HIS A 438 4.63 4.64 13.55
N ASN A 439 5.16 5.81 13.90
CA ASN A 439 4.82 6.44 15.18
C ASN A 439 3.33 6.85 15.19
N ILE A 440 2.81 7.24 16.36
CA ILE A 440 1.42 7.73 16.40
C ILE A 440 1.42 9.18 15.93
N VAL A 441 0.67 9.48 14.87
CA VAL A 441 0.46 10.85 14.37
C VAL A 441 -0.97 11.27 14.65
N ALA A 442 -1.19 12.53 15.03
CA ALA A 442 -2.51 13.07 15.29
C ALA A 442 -2.63 14.54 14.87
N VAL A 443 -3.82 14.94 14.44
CA VAL A 443 -4.18 16.34 14.17
C VAL A 443 -5.43 16.68 14.96
N GLY A 444 -5.43 17.84 15.63
CA GLY A 444 -6.56 18.23 16.47
C GLY A 444 -6.74 19.73 16.63
N ALA A 445 -7.98 20.09 16.93
CA ALA A 445 -8.43 21.45 17.20
C ALA A 445 -8.18 21.89 18.65
N ASP A 446 -7.85 20.97 19.55
CA ASP A 446 -7.49 21.24 20.94
C ASP A 446 -6.68 20.09 21.57
N ASP A 447 -5.98 20.39 22.68
CA ASP A 447 -5.05 19.45 23.33
C ASP A 447 -5.76 18.29 24.03
N LEU A 448 -7.02 18.48 24.48
CA LEU A 448 -7.80 17.41 25.12
C LEU A 448 -8.26 16.37 24.11
N ALA A 449 -8.72 16.81 22.94
CA ALA A 449 -9.08 15.93 21.84
C ALA A 449 -7.85 15.16 21.31
N LEU A 450 -6.70 15.83 21.16
CA LEU A 450 -5.44 15.18 20.80
C LEU A 450 -5.07 14.07 21.79
N ALA A 451 -5.06 14.37 23.09
CA ALA A 451 -4.78 13.38 24.13
C ALA A 451 -5.75 12.20 24.07
N THR A 452 -7.05 12.48 23.93
CA THR A 452 -8.10 11.44 23.84
C THR A 452 -7.90 10.54 22.62
N ALA A 453 -7.73 11.10 21.42
CA ALA A 453 -7.55 10.33 20.19
C ALA A 453 -6.28 9.47 20.24
N ILE A 454 -5.17 10.03 20.69
CA ILE A 454 -3.90 9.30 20.84
C ILE A 454 -4.03 8.18 21.87
N ASN A 455 -4.69 8.42 23.00
CA ASN A 455 -4.86 7.40 24.04
C ASN A 455 -5.77 6.24 23.59
N LEU A 456 -6.75 6.50 22.73
CA LEU A 456 -7.54 5.42 22.10
C LEU A 456 -6.66 4.52 21.22
N VAL A 457 -5.75 5.11 20.46
CA VAL A 457 -4.76 4.37 19.65
C VAL A 457 -3.82 3.57 20.55
N ILE A 458 -3.26 4.18 21.59
CA ILE A 458 -2.37 3.50 22.56
C ILE A 458 -3.09 2.34 23.24
N GLY A 459 -4.30 2.58 23.78
CA GLY A 459 -5.11 1.58 24.48
C GLY A 459 -5.52 0.41 23.59
N SER A 460 -5.69 0.65 22.29
CA SER A 460 -5.98 -0.39 21.29
C SER A 460 -4.74 -1.11 20.77
N ARG A 461 -3.55 -0.77 21.29
CA ARG A 461 -2.23 -1.23 20.81
C ARG A 461 -1.99 -0.88 19.34
N GLY A 462 -2.49 0.27 18.92
CA GLY A 462 -2.51 0.76 17.56
C GLY A 462 -3.92 0.79 16.97
N GLY A 463 -4.13 1.67 16.00
CA GLY A 463 -5.44 1.95 15.46
C GLY A 463 -5.55 3.27 14.72
N LEU A 464 -6.74 3.49 14.19
CA LEU A 464 -7.22 4.78 13.72
C LEU A 464 -8.29 5.26 14.69
N ALA A 465 -8.21 6.50 15.15
CA ALA A 465 -9.15 7.05 16.12
C ALA A 465 -9.65 8.44 15.75
N VAL A 466 -10.86 8.74 16.19
CA VAL A 466 -11.47 10.07 16.15
C VAL A 466 -12.06 10.38 17.52
N ALA A 467 -11.86 11.60 18.01
CA ALA A 467 -12.39 12.08 19.28
C ALA A 467 -12.87 13.53 19.14
N GLY A 468 -14.08 13.84 19.60
CA GLY A 468 -14.64 15.20 19.56
C GLY A 468 -16.10 15.23 19.96
N GLU A 469 -16.56 16.38 20.47
CA GLU A 469 -17.99 16.62 20.80
C GLU A 469 -18.61 15.55 21.72
N GLY A 470 -17.83 15.06 22.70
CA GLY A 470 -18.28 14.03 23.65
C GLY A 470 -18.40 12.61 23.06
N ARG A 471 -17.97 12.39 21.82
CA ARG A 471 -17.97 11.08 21.15
C ARG A 471 -16.56 10.67 20.74
N SER A 472 -16.31 9.38 20.78
CA SER A 472 -15.07 8.79 20.26
C SER A 472 -15.32 7.49 19.52
N ALA A 473 -14.46 7.17 18.57
CA ALA A 473 -14.43 5.87 17.91
C ALA A 473 -12.99 5.47 17.60
N VAL A 474 -12.77 4.15 17.54
CA VAL A 474 -11.48 3.56 17.19
C VAL A 474 -11.67 2.31 16.34
N LEU A 475 -10.85 2.19 15.29
CA LEU A 475 -10.60 0.95 14.57
C LEU A 475 -9.29 0.37 15.14
N PRO A 476 -9.36 -0.69 15.98
CA PRO A 476 -8.16 -1.28 16.57
C PRO A 476 -7.34 -2.01 15.51
N LEU A 477 -6.03 -1.79 15.55
CA LEU A 477 -5.03 -2.41 14.66
C LEU A 477 -3.97 -3.16 15.47
N PRO A 478 -4.34 -4.21 16.22
CA PRO A 478 -3.44 -4.86 17.18
C PRO A 478 -2.29 -5.64 16.52
N VAL A 479 -2.30 -5.87 15.22
CA VAL A 479 -1.15 -6.45 14.50
C VAL A 479 -0.21 -5.32 14.11
N ALA A 480 0.92 -5.23 14.80
CA ALA A 480 2.00 -4.24 14.61
C ALA A 480 1.57 -2.76 14.72
N GLY A 481 0.33 -2.49 15.13
CA GLY A 481 -0.25 -1.16 15.04
C GLY A 481 -0.65 -0.76 13.62
N LEU A 482 -0.76 -1.73 12.70
CA LEU A 482 -0.98 -1.53 11.27
C LEU A 482 -2.22 -2.27 10.74
N MET A 483 -2.47 -3.50 11.21
CA MET A 483 -3.57 -4.33 10.72
C MET A 483 -4.50 -4.78 11.85
N SER A 484 -5.77 -4.94 11.51
CA SER A 484 -6.83 -5.38 12.41
C SER A 484 -6.91 -6.90 12.50
N ASP A 485 -7.33 -7.43 13.63
CA ASP A 485 -7.70 -8.83 13.79
C ASP A 485 -9.19 -9.09 13.52
N LEU A 486 -9.96 -8.07 13.10
CA LEU A 486 -11.37 -8.15 12.73
C LEU A 486 -11.58 -8.70 11.31
N ASP A 487 -12.82 -9.03 10.94
CA ASP A 487 -13.14 -9.42 9.55
C ASP A 487 -13.12 -8.22 8.60
N GLY A 488 -12.79 -8.46 7.33
CA GLY A 488 -12.56 -7.40 6.34
C GLY A 488 -13.77 -6.48 6.11
N ARG A 489 -15.01 -6.99 6.22
CA ARG A 489 -16.21 -6.16 6.07
C ARG A 489 -16.42 -5.25 7.27
N THR A 490 -16.13 -5.74 8.47
CA THR A 490 -16.17 -4.92 9.68
C THR A 490 -15.09 -3.85 9.68
N VAL A 491 -13.86 -4.18 9.25
CA VAL A 491 -12.76 -3.20 9.11
C VAL A 491 -13.14 -2.11 8.11
N ALA A 492 -13.61 -2.46 6.91
CA ALA A 492 -14.07 -1.50 5.91
C ALA A 492 -15.17 -0.57 6.46
N ARG A 493 -16.21 -1.14 7.08
CA ARG A 493 -17.29 -0.36 7.70
C ARG A 493 -16.79 0.60 8.78
N ARG A 494 -15.92 0.15 9.68
CA ARG A 494 -15.36 0.98 10.76
C ARG A 494 -14.47 2.09 10.19
N TYR A 495 -13.66 1.79 9.18
CA TYR A 495 -12.88 2.80 8.47
C TYR A 495 -13.79 3.89 7.87
N THR A 496 -14.84 3.49 7.14
CA THR A 496 -15.84 4.43 6.58
C THR A 496 -16.54 5.25 7.67
N GLU A 497 -16.84 4.66 8.82
CA GLU A 497 -17.43 5.37 9.96
C GLU A 497 -16.48 6.44 10.53
N LEU A 498 -15.19 6.11 10.69
CA LEU A 498 -14.17 7.05 11.16
C LEU A 498 -13.97 8.21 10.18
N ASP A 499 -13.88 7.92 8.89
CA ASP A 499 -13.77 8.93 7.83
C ASP A 499 -14.96 9.91 7.87
N ARG A 500 -16.18 9.36 7.95
CA ARG A 500 -17.41 10.15 8.07
C ARG A 500 -17.39 11.03 9.32
N ARG A 501 -16.97 10.50 10.48
CA ARG A 501 -16.89 11.26 11.74
C ARG A 501 -15.83 12.37 11.68
N ALA A 502 -14.69 12.14 11.02
CA ALA A 502 -13.70 13.19 10.81
C ALA A 502 -14.29 14.35 9.99
N LYS A 503 -15.10 14.04 8.96
CA LYS A 503 -15.82 15.02 8.15
C LYS A 503 -16.91 15.76 8.95
N GLU A 504 -17.63 15.08 9.84
CA GLU A 504 -18.57 15.72 10.78
C GLU A 504 -17.89 16.75 11.69
N LEU A 505 -16.65 16.48 12.12
CA LEU A 505 -15.83 17.42 12.89
C LEU A 505 -15.24 18.57 12.05
N GLY A 506 -15.52 18.60 10.74
CA GLY A 506 -15.13 19.67 9.83
C GLY A 506 -14.02 19.33 8.84
N ALA A 507 -13.50 18.09 8.82
CA ALA A 507 -12.43 17.73 7.90
C ALA A 507 -12.85 17.95 6.44
N LYS A 508 -11.99 18.61 5.65
CA LYS A 508 -12.25 18.94 4.23
C LYS A 508 -11.56 18.01 3.23
N LEU A 509 -10.73 17.11 3.73
CA LEU A 509 -9.97 16.16 2.91
C LEU A 509 -10.87 15.00 2.47
N ASP A 510 -10.65 14.51 1.25
CA ASP A 510 -11.40 13.36 0.72
C ASP A 510 -11.11 12.09 1.54
N ALA A 511 -9.85 11.94 1.98
CA ALA A 511 -9.37 10.85 2.83
C ALA A 511 -8.47 11.39 3.97
N PRO A 512 -9.03 11.87 5.10
CA PRO A 512 -8.28 12.51 6.18
C PRO A 512 -7.22 11.61 6.81
N PHE A 513 -7.51 10.33 7.06
CA PHE A 513 -6.55 9.39 7.65
C PHE A 513 -5.40 9.04 6.72
N MET A 514 -5.67 8.95 5.42
CA MET A 514 -4.63 8.72 4.40
C MET A 514 -3.73 9.96 4.26
N THR A 515 -4.31 11.16 4.26
CA THR A 515 -3.47 12.38 4.28
C THR A 515 -2.63 12.46 5.55
N LEU A 516 -3.22 12.08 6.70
CA LEU A 516 -2.54 12.06 8.00
C LEU A 516 -1.34 11.10 8.03
N SER A 517 -1.45 9.91 7.43
CA SER A 517 -0.37 8.92 7.44
C SER A 517 0.91 9.43 6.76
N PHE A 518 0.78 10.32 5.77
CA PHE A 518 1.91 10.94 5.06
C PHE A 518 2.44 12.22 5.70
N MET A 519 1.83 12.75 6.77
CA MET A 519 2.34 13.97 7.44
C MET A 519 3.63 13.73 8.23
N ALA A 520 3.96 12.46 8.47
CA ALA A 520 5.21 12.02 9.11
C ALA A 520 6.24 11.42 8.13
N LEU A 521 5.95 11.34 6.83
CA LEU A 521 6.89 10.76 5.88
C LEU A 521 7.93 11.79 5.43
N LEU A 522 9.10 11.79 6.07
CA LEU A 522 10.14 12.82 5.88
C LEU A 522 10.83 12.81 4.51
N VAL A 523 10.66 11.76 3.72
CA VAL A 523 11.30 11.62 2.40
C VAL A 523 10.48 12.21 1.27
N ILE A 524 9.29 12.77 1.56
CA ILE A 524 8.44 13.46 0.59
C ILE A 524 8.37 14.97 0.90
N PRO A 525 8.63 15.86 -0.09
CA PRO A 525 8.54 17.31 0.10
C PRO A 525 7.17 17.85 0.53
N ASP A 526 7.09 19.03 1.15
CA ASP A 526 8.20 19.85 1.66
C ASP A 526 8.40 19.67 3.17
N LEU A 527 7.46 20.16 3.97
CA LEU A 527 7.56 20.20 5.44
C LEU A 527 6.71 19.09 6.07
N LYS A 528 7.30 18.33 6.99
CA LYS A 528 6.71 17.17 7.66
C LYS A 528 7.07 17.18 9.16
N LEU A 529 6.35 16.41 9.97
CA LEU A 529 6.63 16.27 11.41
C LEU A 529 7.02 14.84 11.73
N SER A 530 8.22 14.62 12.28
CA SER A 530 8.61 13.32 12.84
C SER A 530 8.47 13.29 14.36
N ASP A 531 8.80 12.15 14.97
CA ASP A 531 8.89 12.01 16.43
C ASP A 531 9.99 12.87 17.07
N ARG A 532 10.86 13.49 16.26
CA ARG A 532 11.98 14.34 16.72
C ARG A 532 11.80 15.82 16.40
N GLY A 533 10.78 16.19 15.61
CA GLY A 533 10.48 17.58 15.31
C GLY A 533 10.12 17.84 13.85
N LEU A 534 10.12 19.11 13.48
CA LEU A 534 9.73 19.58 12.16
C LEU A 534 10.91 19.46 11.19
N PHE A 535 10.70 18.83 10.04
CA PHE A 535 11.75 18.55 9.07
C PHE A 535 11.34 19.00 7.67
N SER A 536 12.24 19.65 6.94
CA SER A 536 12.04 19.98 5.53
C SER A 536 12.79 18.96 4.67
N ALA A 537 12.05 18.17 3.90
CA ALA A 537 12.64 17.24 2.92
C ALA A 537 13.31 18.01 1.77
N ARG A 538 12.84 19.23 1.47
CA ARG A 538 13.43 20.09 0.44
C ARG A 538 14.80 20.62 0.83
N ARG A 539 14.98 21.04 2.09
CA ARG A 539 16.25 21.55 2.64
C ARG A 539 17.10 20.45 3.29
N TRP A 540 16.50 19.28 3.52
CA TRP A 540 17.08 18.12 4.17
C TRP A 540 17.64 18.40 5.57
N ASN A 541 16.90 19.16 6.38
CA ASN A 541 17.29 19.51 7.75
C ASN A 541 16.10 19.82 8.67
N TRP A 542 16.38 19.85 9.97
CA TRP A 542 15.43 20.29 11.01
C TRP A 542 15.08 21.77 10.86
N GLN A 543 13.80 22.08 11.05
CA GLN A 543 13.28 23.45 11.09
C GLN A 543 12.85 23.79 12.51
N PRO A 544 13.15 25.00 13.02
CA PRO A 544 12.55 25.46 14.26
C PRO A 544 11.05 25.63 14.08
N LEU A 545 10.26 25.42 15.13
CA LEU A 545 8.80 25.60 15.07
C LEU A 545 8.41 27.07 14.88
N LEU A 546 9.14 27.96 15.55
CA LEU A 546 9.02 29.41 15.40
C LEU A 546 10.03 29.88 14.36
N GLU A 547 9.58 30.76 13.48
CA GLU A 547 10.50 31.48 12.60
C GLU A 547 11.40 32.39 13.46
N ALA A 548 12.70 32.39 13.15
CA ALA A 548 13.73 33.14 13.87
C ALA A 548 13.63 34.64 13.65
#